data_AF-A0A5K1ALP4-F1
#
_entry.id   AF-A0A5K1ALP4-F1
#
_cell.length_a   1.000
_cell.length_b   1.000
_cell.length_c   1.000
_cell.angle_alpha   90.00
_cell.angle_beta   90.00
_cell.angle_gamma   90.00
#
_symmetry.space_group_name_H-M   'P 1'
#
loop_
_entity.id
_entity.type
_entity.pdbx_description
1 polymer ?
#
loop_
_entity_poly.entity_id
_entity_poly.type
_entity_poly.pdbx_seq_one_letter_code
_entity_poly.pdbx_strand_id
1 'polypeptide(L)'
;MASSYNLRGAKGKEPARPEEASPGRQGETSPDRGQGNLEDTVNRLVADVATHEEALGFAAETFEGFKEEMKLMREQMAESVALNRSLFDLVKNLQDEVAELRASNQRLLRISSSSSSHKRTSRVDVQRPAKYSGRRDARAIDNFLFQVDYYLDLQNVVEEDLKIKTAAMLLDGDAVAWWRRKMFDVENGDCTIATFDDFRKQLRGYFMPVDAERQTYRMVVNLRQTGSLREYIRAYQKLILDVPKMPEKDKLNWFIIGLQSWAQADVERSDPKTLEQAYVTAERLADTQRKSYTETFNEGV
;
A
#
# COMPACT_ATOMS: atom_id res chain seq x y z
N MET A 1 -6.11 3.90 36.24
CA MET A 1 -6.05 2.56 36.84
C MET A 1 -4.84 2.52 37.75
N ALA A 2 -5.05 2.75 39.05
CA ALA A 2 -4.00 2.77 40.06
C ALA A 2 -3.98 1.40 40.75
N SER A 3 -2.82 0.74 40.77
CA SER A 3 -2.65 -0.55 41.45
C SER A 3 -1.84 -0.35 42.74
N SER A 4 -2.52 -0.66 43.83
CA SER A 4 -2.13 -0.58 45.23
C SER A 4 -1.11 -1.66 45.63
N TYR A 5 -0.04 -1.25 46.31
CA TYR A 5 0.92 -2.14 46.96
C TYR A 5 0.46 -2.49 48.39
N ASN A 6 0.37 -3.80 48.67
CA ASN A 6 0.10 -4.34 50.00
C ASN A 6 1.38 -4.37 50.85
N LEU A 7 1.40 -3.62 51.94
CA LEU A 7 2.36 -3.73 53.04
C LEU A 7 1.79 -4.70 54.10
N ARG A 8 2.45 -5.84 54.31
CA ARG A 8 2.18 -6.73 55.46
C ARG A 8 3.43 -6.80 56.32
N GLY A 9 3.34 -6.24 57.52
CA GLY A 9 4.39 -6.25 58.53
C GLY A 9 4.50 -7.58 59.29
N ALA A 10 5.66 -7.75 59.92
CA ALA A 10 5.88 -8.67 61.05
C ALA A 10 6.98 -8.03 61.92
N LYS A 11 6.59 -7.28 62.95
CA LYS A 11 6.64 -7.66 64.38
C LYS A 11 8.05 -7.97 64.88
N GLY A 12 8.64 -6.95 65.51
CA GLY A 12 9.82 -7.06 66.36
C GLY A 12 9.54 -7.89 67.62
N LYS A 13 10.59 -8.56 68.08
CA LYS A 13 10.67 -9.16 69.41
C LYS A 13 11.76 -8.44 70.19
N GLU A 14 11.29 -7.73 71.20
CA GLU A 14 12.03 -7.06 72.27
C GLU A 14 12.62 -8.11 73.23
N PRO A 15 13.89 -8.01 73.66
CA PRO A 15 14.44 -8.88 74.68
C PRO A 15 14.12 -8.37 76.09
N ALA A 16 13.63 -9.29 76.93
CA ALA A 16 13.30 -9.04 78.32
C ALA A 16 14.55 -8.81 79.19
N ARG A 17 14.46 -7.78 80.02
CA ARG A 17 15.39 -7.38 81.09
C ARG A 17 15.08 -8.18 82.36
N PRO A 18 16.08 -8.63 83.15
CA PRO A 18 15.84 -8.92 84.56
C PRO A 18 16.35 -7.80 85.46
N GLU A 19 15.52 -7.57 86.48
CA GLU A 19 15.56 -6.62 87.58
C GLU A 19 16.91 -6.34 88.27
N GLU A 20 17.08 -5.07 88.61
CA GLU A 20 17.90 -4.60 89.72
C GLU A 20 17.27 -5.02 91.06
N ALA A 21 18.06 -5.65 91.93
CA ALA A 21 17.81 -5.69 93.36
C ALA A 21 19.07 -5.19 94.10
N SER A 22 18.87 -4.25 95.02
CA SER A 22 19.85 -3.72 95.97
C SER A 22 19.14 -3.52 97.32
N PRO A 23 19.82 -3.31 98.46
CA PRO A 23 21.05 -3.93 98.96
C PRO A 23 20.88 -4.42 100.43
N GLY A 24 21.70 -5.39 100.87
CA GLY A 24 21.78 -5.85 102.26
C GLY A 24 23.17 -5.64 102.86
N ARG A 25 23.26 -4.80 103.90
CA ARG A 25 24.47 -4.40 104.63
C ARG A 25 24.74 -5.39 105.78
N GLN A 26 25.98 -5.84 105.98
CA GLN A 26 26.66 -6.18 107.27
C GLN A 26 28.04 -6.79 106.94
N GLY A 27 29.16 -6.16 107.31
CA GLY A 27 29.95 -6.49 108.51
C GLY A 27 31.09 -7.46 108.14
N GLU A 28 32.26 -6.95 107.75
CA GLU A 28 33.48 -6.81 108.56
C GLU A 28 34.46 -8.01 108.52
N THR A 29 35.75 -7.66 108.43
CA THR A 29 36.99 -8.44 108.72
C THR A 29 37.64 -9.33 107.63
N SER A 30 38.68 -8.75 107.01
CA SER A 30 40.06 -9.19 106.67
C SER A 30 40.50 -10.69 106.64
N PRO A 31 41.61 -10.98 105.91
CA PRO A 31 41.81 -12.20 105.12
C PRO A 31 42.84 -13.18 105.72
N ASP A 32 42.79 -14.47 105.33
CA ASP A 32 43.95 -15.37 105.40
C ASP A 32 43.85 -16.58 104.42
N ARG A 33 44.99 -16.91 103.79
CA ARG A 33 45.36 -18.12 102.99
C ARG A 33 44.66 -18.33 101.63
N GLY A 34 45.29 -18.21 100.46
CA GLY A 34 46.71 -18.37 100.11
C GLY A 34 46.95 -19.76 99.50
N GLN A 35 47.13 -19.81 98.17
CA GLN A 35 47.72 -20.88 97.34
C GLN A 35 46.87 -22.00 96.70
N GLY A 36 45.57 -22.16 96.95
CA GLY A 36 44.70 -23.06 96.17
C GLY A 36 43.82 -22.39 95.11
N ASN A 37 43.74 -21.06 95.14
CA ASN A 37 42.78 -20.28 94.35
C ASN A 37 43.41 -19.66 93.08
N LEU A 38 44.73 -19.47 93.09
CA LEU A 38 45.41 -18.73 92.02
C LEU A 38 45.58 -19.58 90.75
N GLU A 39 45.89 -20.87 90.89
CA GLU A 39 46.09 -21.77 89.75
C GLU A 39 44.78 -22.03 88.99
N ASP A 40 43.68 -22.26 89.71
CA ASP A 40 42.34 -22.37 89.12
C ASP A 40 41.88 -21.08 88.44
N THR A 41 42.22 -19.92 89.02
CA THR A 41 41.90 -18.62 88.42
C THR A 41 42.73 -18.36 87.16
N VAL A 42 44.02 -18.73 87.17
CA VAL A 42 44.91 -18.63 86.00
C VAL A 42 44.44 -19.57 84.90
N ASN A 43 44.10 -20.82 85.21
CA ASN A 43 43.60 -21.78 84.22
C ASN A 43 42.27 -21.33 83.59
N ARG A 44 41.38 -20.71 84.38
CA ARG A 44 40.13 -20.12 83.88
C ARG A 44 40.39 -18.93 82.96
N LEU A 45 41.30 -18.03 83.34
CA LEU A 45 41.69 -16.89 82.49
C LEU A 45 42.35 -17.35 81.18
N VAL A 46 43.16 -18.40 81.21
CA VAL A 46 43.76 -18.98 80.00
C VAL A 46 42.71 -19.56 79.08
N ALA A 47 41.71 -20.29 79.61
CA ALA A 47 40.59 -20.78 78.84
C ALA A 47 39.73 -19.64 78.26
N ASP A 48 39.43 -18.62 79.05
CA ASP A 48 38.67 -17.44 78.60
C ASP A 48 39.41 -16.69 77.49
N VAL A 49 40.74 -16.49 77.63
CA VAL A 49 41.57 -15.88 76.58
C VAL A 49 41.56 -16.71 75.30
N ALA A 50 41.69 -18.03 75.39
CA ALA A 50 41.62 -18.92 74.22
C ALA A 50 40.25 -18.82 73.52
N THR A 51 39.14 -18.82 74.27
CA THR A 51 37.80 -18.65 73.68
C THR A 51 37.60 -17.27 73.07
N HIS A 52 38.19 -16.22 73.65
CA HIS A 52 38.15 -14.88 73.08
C HIS A 52 39.01 -14.76 71.82
N GLU A 53 40.17 -15.41 71.75
CA GLU A 53 41.00 -15.45 70.54
C GLU A 53 40.28 -16.18 69.40
N GLU A 54 39.63 -17.31 69.67
CA GLU A 54 38.81 -18.02 68.69
C GLU A 54 37.60 -17.17 68.23
N ALA A 55 36.91 -16.50 69.15
CA ALA A 55 35.80 -15.61 68.82
C ALA A 55 36.25 -14.39 68.00
N LEU A 56 37.43 -13.83 68.29
CA LEU A 56 38.04 -12.74 67.52
C LEU A 56 38.45 -13.21 66.12
N GLY A 57 38.98 -14.43 65.98
CA GLY A 57 39.29 -15.04 64.69
C GLY A 57 38.02 -15.19 63.82
N PHE A 58 36.96 -15.76 64.38
CA PHE A 58 35.67 -15.90 63.69
C PHE A 58 35.05 -14.53 63.32
N ALA A 59 35.13 -13.55 64.21
CA ALA A 59 34.67 -12.20 63.94
C ALA A 59 35.46 -11.52 62.81
N ALA A 60 36.78 -11.73 62.76
CA ALA A 60 37.63 -11.21 61.69
C ALA A 60 37.31 -11.84 60.33
N GLU A 61 37.13 -13.17 60.28
CA GLU A 61 36.73 -13.87 59.06
C GLU A 61 35.35 -13.43 58.57
N THR A 62 34.39 -13.27 59.48
CA THR A 62 33.03 -12.79 59.16
C THR A 62 33.06 -11.35 58.63
N PHE A 63 33.87 -10.48 59.24
CA PHE A 63 34.02 -9.10 58.80
C PHE A 63 34.67 -9.00 57.43
N GLU A 64 35.68 -9.83 57.15
CA GLU A 64 36.33 -9.87 55.83
C GLU A 64 35.34 -10.39 54.76
N GLY A 65 34.52 -11.39 55.08
CA GLY A 65 33.44 -11.85 54.21
C GLY A 65 32.42 -10.75 53.90
N PHE A 66 31.96 -10.02 54.92
CA PHE A 66 31.04 -8.89 54.75
C PHE A 66 31.66 -7.74 53.94
N LYS A 67 32.96 -7.50 54.11
CA LYS A 67 33.71 -6.48 53.37
C LYS A 67 33.82 -6.82 51.88
N GLU A 68 34.09 -8.08 51.54
CA GLU A 68 34.11 -8.53 50.13
C GLU A 68 32.70 -8.49 49.51
N GLU A 69 31.65 -8.82 50.26
CA GLU A 69 30.26 -8.69 49.79
C GLU A 69 29.88 -7.23 49.52
N MET A 70 30.28 -6.31 50.42
CA MET A 70 30.09 -4.86 50.23
C MET A 70 30.87 -4.32 49.03
N LYS A 71 32.04 -4.87 48.74
CA LYS A 71 32.84 -4.52 47.56
C LYS A 71 32.14 -4.98 46.29
N LEU A 72 31.68 -6.23 46.25
CA LEU A 72 30.93 -6.77 45.11
C LEU A 72 29.64 -5.97 44.85
N MET A 73 28.90 -5.62 45.90
CA MET A 73 27.68 -4.81 45.77
C MET A 73 27.97 -3.41 45.21
N ARG A 74 29.09 -2.79 45.60
CA ARG A 74 29.51 -1.51 45.02
C ARG A 74 29.88 -1.62 43.55
N GLU A 75 30.58 -2.70 43.16
CA GLU A 75 30.93 -2.96 41.76
C GLU A 75 29.67 -3.18 40.91
N GLN A 76 28.73 -4.00 41.37
CA GLN A 76 27.43 -4.19 40.70
C GLN A 76 26.62 -2.89 40.60
N MET A 77 26.64 -2.06 41.65
CA MET A 77 25.96 -0.76 41.61
C MET A 77 26.62 0.20 40.62
N ALA A 78 27.95 0.18 40.50
CA ALA A 78 28.67 0.98 39.51
C ALA A 78 28.34 0.52 38.07
N GLU A 79 28.27 -0.79 37.83
CA GLU A 79 27.85 -1.35 36.54
C GLU A 79 26.39 -0.99 36.20
N SER A 80 25.49 -1.09 37.17
CA SER A 80 24.09 -0.71 37.00
C SER A 80 23.94 0.78 36.67
N VAL A 81 24.71 1.64 37.34
CA VAL A 81 24.74 3.09 37.05
C VAL A 81 25.31 3.36 35.66
N ALA A 82 26.37 2.65 35.25
CA ALA A 82 26.95 2.78 33.90
C ALA A 82 25.96 2.34 32.81
N LEU A 83 25.25 1.23 33.02
CA LEU A 83 24.23 0.73 32.10
C LEU A 83 23.05 1.69 32.00
N ASN A 84 22.57 2.23 33.12
CA ASN A 84 21.53 3.24 33.13
C ASN A 84 21.94 4.52 32.41
N ARG A 85 23.21 4.94 32.54
CA ARG A 85 23.75 6.08 31.79
C ARG A 85 23.79 5.80 30.29
N SER A 86 24.24 4.61 29.88
CA SER A 86 24.24 4.20 28.47
C SER A 86 22.82 4.13 27.89
N LEU A 87 21.85 3.61 28.64
CA LEU A 87 20.44 3.60 28.25
C LEU A 87 19.91 5.03 28.08
N PHE A 88 20.25 5.94 29.00
CA PHE A 88 19.86 7.34 28.90
C PHE A 88 20.44 8.01 27.64
N ASP A 89 21.72 7.78 27.35
CA ASP A 89 22.37 8.32 26.16
C ASP A 89 21.74 7.77 24.88
N LEU A 90 21.39 6.47 24.83
CA LEU A 90 20.68 5.87 23.69
C LEU A 90 19.28 6.47 23.50
N VAL A 91 18.52 6.63 24.58
CA VAL A 91 17.18 7.25 24.54
C VAL A 91 17.29 8.70 24.04
N LYS A 92 18.30 9.43 24.48
CA LYS A 92 18.54 10.81 24.01
C LYS A 92 18.86 10.85 22.53
N ASN A 93 19.74 9.97 22.04
CA ASN A 93 20.06 9.89 20.61
C ASN A 93 18.82 9.56 19.76
N LEU A 94 17.98 8.61 20.22
CA LEU A 94 16.72 8.29 19.54
C LEU A 94 15.74 9.46 19.56
N GLN A 95 15.68 10.22 20.65
CA GLN A 95 14.87 11.42 20.74
C GLN A 95 15.34 12.50 19.74
N ASP A 96 16.65 12.67 19.60
CA ASP A 96 17.25 13.60 18.64
C ASP A 96 16.98 13.17 17.19
N GLU A 97 17.13 11.88 16.86
CA GLU A 97 16.76 11.34 15.53
C GLU A 97 15.27 11.53 15.23
N VAL A 98 14.39 11.26 16.20
CA VAL A 98 12.95 11.48 16.03
C VAL A 98 12.64 12.97 15.83
N ALA A 99 13.34 13.86 16.53
CA ALA A 99 13.19 15.30 16.34
C ALA A 99 13.67 15.72 14.94
N GLU A 100 14.79 15.18 14.46
CA GLU A 100 15.30 15.43 13.12
C GLU A 100 14.38 14.89 12.02
N LEU A 101 13.88 13.65 12.17
CA LEU A 101 12.90 13.06 11.25
C LEU A 101 11.59 13.85 11.23
N ARG A 102 11.13 14.35 12.39
CA ARG A 102 9.96 15.25 12.46
C ARG A 102 10.24 16.58 11.77
N ALA A 103 11.41 17.17 11.98
CA ALA A 103 11.80 18.41 11.30
C ALA A 103 11.93 18.22 9.77
N SER A 104 12.49 17.09 9.34
CA SER A 104 12.59 16.68 7.93
C SER A 104 11.20 16.49 7.32
N ASN A 105 10.30 15.76 7.99
CA ASN A 105 8.90 15.62 7.57
C ASN A 105 8.17 16.96 7.54
N GLN A 106 8.38 17.85 8.53
CA GLN A 106 7.82 19.20 8.49
C GLN A 106 8.40 20.02 7.34
N ARG A 107 9.67 19.85 6.99
CA ARG A 107 10.30 20.50 5.84
C ARG A 107 9.72 19.97 4.52
N LEU A 108 9.52 18.66 4.40
CA LEU A 108 8.84 18.04 3.25
C LEU A 108 7.39 18.49 3.15
N LEU A 109 6.67 18.58 4.28
CA LEU A 109 5.32 19.12 4.36
C LEU A 109 5.27 20.60 3.99
N ARG A 110 6.26 21.40 4.41
CA ARG A 110 6.38 22.82 4.02
C ARG A 110 6.77 22.99 2.56
N ILE A 111 7.63 22.15 2.01
CA ILE A 111 7.95 22.14 0.58
C ILE A 111 6.72 21.74 -0.22
N SER A 112 5.93 20.76 0.24
CA SER A 112 4.68 20.37 -0.43
C SER A 112 3.54 21.38 -0.26
N SER A 113 3.49 22.14 0.84
CA SER A 113 2.52 23.22 1.06
C SER A 113 2.97 24.59 0.52
N SER A 114 4.26 24.85 0.32
CA SER A 114 4.73 25.95 -0.53
C SER A 114 4.65 25.58 -2.02
N SER A 115 4.77 24.28 -2.35
CA SER A 115 4.40 23.69 -3.65
C SER A 115 2.90 23.41 -3.78
N SER A 116 2.08 23.88 -2.82
CA SER A 116 0.63 24.02 -3.03
C SER A 116 0.26 25.40 -3.59
N SER A 117 1.23 26.24 -3.96
CA SER A 117 1.17 26.74 -5.34
C SER A 117 1.35 25.50 -6.19
N HIS A 118 0.22 24.85 -6.49
CA HIS A 118 0.14 23.81 -7.47
C HIS A 118 1.15 24.21 -8.55
N LYS A 119 2.19 23.40 -8.79
CA LYS A 119 2.35 23.03 -10.19
C LYS A 119 0.99 22.45 -10.51
N ARG A 120 0.08 23.33 -10.93
CA ARG A 120 -0.83 23.05 -12.00
C ARG A 120 0.21 22.68 -13.04
N THR A 121 0.61 21.39 -13.06
CA THR A 121 0.64 20.66 -14.33
C THR A 121 -0.60 21.21 -14.95
N SER A 122 -0.41 22.13 -15.91
CA SER A 122 -1.47 22.90 -16.53
C SER A 122 -2.61 21.92 -16.63
N ARG A 123 -3.61 22.02 -15.72
CA ARG A 123 -4.61 20.96 -15.59
C ARG A 123 -5.30 21.18 -16.89
N VAL A 124 -4.93 20.38 -17.87
CA VAL A 124 -5.53 20.43 -19.19
C VAL A 124 -6.99 20.37 -18.82
N ASP A 125 -7.76 21.35 -19.28
CA ASP A 125 -9.19 21.31 -19.07
C ASP A 125 -9.67 20.12 -19.90
N VAL A 126 -9.58 18.94 -19.28
CA VAL A 126 -9.83 17.68 -19.96
C VAL A 126 -11.32 17.62 -20.05
N GLN A 127 -11.83 17.78 -21.26
CA GLN A 127 -13.23 17.63 -21.53
C GLN A 127 -13.69 16.27 -21.00
N ARG A 128 -14.77 16.31 -20.23
CA ARG A 128 -15.36 15.12 -19.65
C ARG A 128 -15.78 14.17 -20.77
N PRO A 129 -15.52 12.85 -20.65
CA PRO A 129 -15.95 11.86 -21.64
C PRO A 129 -17.44 11.92 -21.92
N ALA A 130 -17.80 11.47 -23.12
CA ALA A 130 -19.21 11.33 -23.47
C ALA A 130 -19.88 10.28 -22.56
N LYS A 131 -21.14 10.53 -22.23
CA LYS A 131 -21.92 9.57 -21.44
C LYS A 131 -22.29 8.35 -22.29
N TYR A 132 -22.39 7.19 -21.64
CA TYR A 132 -22.82 5.95 -22.27
C TYR A 132 -24.22 5.55 -21.80
N SER A 133 -25.16 5.45 -22.75
CA SER A 133 -26.58 5.20 -22.45
C SER A 133 -26.99 3.72 -22.42
N GLY A 134 -26.08 2.78 -22.66
CA GLY A 134 -26.39 1.35 -22.72
C GLY A 134 -26.62 0.77 -24.12
N ARG A 135 -26.19 1.46 -25.18
CA ARG A 135 -26.28 0.93 -26.55
C ARG A 135 -25.51 -0.39 -26.68
N ARG A 136 -26.22 -1.47 -27.04
CA ARG A 136 -25.64 -2.81 -27.28
C ARG A 136 -24.87 -2.90 -28.60
N ASP A 137 -23.82 -2.10 -28.70
CA ASP A 137 -22.91 -2.02 -29.84
C ASP A 137 -21.47 -2.11 -29.34
N ALA A 138 -20.70 -3.04 -29.90
CA ALA A 138 -19.31 -3.28 -29.48
C ALA A 138 -18.46 -2.00 -29.61
N ARG A 139 -18.59 -1.30 -30.75
CA ARG A 139 -17.84 -0.06 -30.99
C ARG A 139 -18.19 1.02 -29.96
N ALA A 140 -19.47 1.20 -29.64
CA ALA A 140 -19.91 2.18 -28.64
C ALA A 140 -19.34 1.86 -27.24
N ILE A 141 -19.33 0.58 -26.84
CA ILE A 141 -18.81 0.14 -25.54
C ILE A 141 -17.29 0.34 -25.48
N ASP A 142 -16.57 -0.07 -26.53
CA ASP A 142 -15.12 0.07 -26.63
C ASP A 142 -14.69 1.53 -26.60
N ASN A 143 -15.35 2.38 -27.39
CA ASN A 143 -15.07 3.82 -27.42
C ASN A 143 -15.33 4.47 -26.07
N PHE A 144 -16.42 4.10 -25.38
CA PHE A 144 -16.72 4.62 -24.05
C PHE A 144 -15.61 4.23 -23.04
N LEU A 145 -15.27 2.96 -22.97
CA LEU A 145 -14.24 2.48 -22.04
C LEU A 145 -12.89 3.11 -22.33
N PHE A 146 -12.50 3.22 -23.60
CA PHE A 146 -11.26 3.89 -24.00
C PHE A 146 -11.23 5.37 -23.58
N GLN A 147 -12.33 6.11 -23.76
CA GLN A 147 -12.40 7.51 -23.33
C GLN A 147 -12.31 7.65 -21.82
N VAL A 148 -12.92 6.73 -21.07
CA VAL A 148 -12.85 6.72 -19.60
C VAL A 148 -11.43 6.40 -19.14
N ASP A 149 -10.79 5.36 -19.68
CA ASP A 149 -9.40 5.01 -19.36
C ASP A 149 -8.47 6.22 -19.60
N TYR A 150 -8.55 6.83 -20.78
CA TYR A 150 -7.73 7.99 -21.13
C TYR A 150 -7.99 9.19 -20.20
N TYR A 151 -9.24 9.41 -19.81
CA TYR A 151 -9.59 10.46 -18.86
C TYR A 151 -9.03 10.20 -17.47
N LEU A 152 -9.15 8.97 -16.97
CA LEU A 152 -8.61 8.57 -15.67
C LEU A 152 -7.08 8.73 -15.63
N ASP A 153 -6.40 8.35 -16.71
CA ASP A 153 -4.95 8.51 -16.87
C ASP A 153 -4.54 9.98 -16.87
N LEU A 154 -5.24 10.83 -17.62
CA LEU A 154 -4.97 12.28 -17.65
C LEU A 154 -5.21 12.96 -16.29
N GLN A 155 -6.18 12.46 -15.52
CA GLN A 155 -6.47 12.94 -14.16
C GLN A 155 -5.59 12.27 -13.10
N ASN A 156 -4.73 11.31 -13.48
CA ASN A 156 -3.88 10.52 -12.60
C ASN A 156 -4.67 9.84 -11.46
N VAL A 157 -5.82 9.25 -11.79
CA VAL A 157 -6.67 8.54 -10.83
C VAL A 157 -6.15 7.13 -10.64
N VAL A 158 -5.56 6.85 -9.47
CA VAL A 158 -4.96 5.54 -9.15
C VAL A 158 -5.92 4.61 -8.40
N GLU A 159 -6.73 5.17 -7.50
CA GLU A 159 -7.64 4.41 -6.61
C GLU A 159 -8.75 3.70 -7.40
N GLU A 160 -8.85 2.37 -7.28
CA GLU A 160 -9.80 1.53 -8.03
C GLU A 160 -11.27 1.93 -7.78
N ASP A 161 -11.64 2.20 -6.52
CA ASP A 161 -12.98 2.67 -6.15
C ASP A 161 -13.33 4.00 -6.83
N LEU A 162 -12.36 4.92 -6.92
CA LEU A 162 -12.57 6.21 -7.57
C LEU A 162 -12.68 6.07 -9.09
N LYS A 163 -11.91 5.15 -9.71
CA LYS A 163 -12.05 4.81 -11.14
C LYS A 163 -13.47 4.30 -11.44
N ILE A 164 -13.95 3.34 -10.65
CA ILE A 164 -15.29 2.75 -10.80
C ILE A 164 -16.36 3.83 -10.63
N LYS A 165 -16.29 4.66 -9.58
CA LYS A 165 -17.25 5.75 -9.34
C LYS A 165 -17.26 6.79 -10.46
N THR A 166 -16.08 7.14 -10.99
CA THR A 166 -15.95 8.08 -12.11
C THR A 166 -16.61 7.53 -13.37
N ALA A 167 -16.34 6.26 -13.71
CA ALA A 167 -16.96 5.60 -14.85
C ALA A 167 -18.48 5.45 -14.67
N ALA A 168 -18.93 5.06 -13.47
CA ALA A 168 -20.34 4.95 -13.13
C ALA A 168 -21.09 6.29 -13.29
N MET A 169 -20.45 7.41 -12.93
CA MET A 169 -21.01 8.75 -13.10
C MET A 169 -21.18 9.15 -14.58
N LEU A 170 -20.48 8.48 -15.49
CA LEU A 170 -20.58 8.68 -16.94
C LEU A 170 -21.61 7.74 -17.60
N LEU A 171 -22.24 6.85 -16.84
CA LEU A 171 -23.36 6.04 -17.32
C LEU A 171 -24.65 6.87 -17.34
N ASP A 172 -25.50 6.60 -18.33
CA ASP A 172 -26.82 7.20 -18.50
C ASP A 172 -27.82 6.14 -18.98
N GLY A 173 -29.10 6.50 -19.06
CA GLY A 173 -30.16 5.62 -19.60
C GLY A 173 -30.20 4.22 -18.98
N ASP A 174 -30.17 3.19 -19.83
CA ASP A 174 -30.24 1.79 -19.37
C ASP A 174 -28.96 1.35 -18.65
N ALA A 175 -27.82 1.96 -18.98
CA ALA A 175 -26.55 1.65 -18.33
C ALA A 175 -26.53 2.05 -16.85
N VAL A 176 -27.09 3.20 -16.49
CA VAL A 176 -27.18 3.60 -15.07
C VAL A 176 -28.22 2.78 -14.30
N ALA A 177 -29.27 2.27 -14.96
CA ALA A 177 -30.20 1.32 -14.35
C ALA A 177 -29.54 -0.04 -14.07
N TRP A 178 -28.76 -0.56 -15.04
CA TRP A 178 -27.94 -1.74 -14.87
C TRP A 178 -26.93 -1.60 -13.72
N TRP A 179 -26.22 -0.46 -13.65
CA TRP A 179 -25.25 -0.23 -12.59
C TRP A 179 -25.89 -0.20 -11.20
N ARG A 180 -27.05 0.47 -11.07
CA ARG A 180 -27.84 0.44 -9.82
C ARG A 180 -28.19 -0.98 -9.40
N ARG A 181 -28.60 -1.84 -10.35
CA ARG A 181 -28.86 -3.26 -10.05
C ARG A 181 -27.61 -3.98 -9.59
N LYS A 182 -26.47 -3.77 -10.25
CA LYS A 182 -25.20 -4.38 -9.84
C LYS A 182 -24.75 -3.98 -8.44
N MET A 183 -24.98 -2.73 -8.04
CA MET A 183 -24.69 -2.29 -6.66
C MET A 183 -25.49 -3.09 -5.63
N PHE A 184 -26.78 -3.36 -5.88
CA PHE A 184 -27.58 -4.25 -5.01
C PHE A 184 -27.04 -5.68 -5.00
N ASP A 185 -26.63 -6.22 -6.14
CA ASP A 185 -26.06 -7.56 -6.22
C ASP A 185 -24.71 -7.64 -5.42
N VAL A 186 -23.92 -6.56 -5.39
CA VAL A 186 -22.70 -6.47 -4.55
C VAL A 186 -23.04 -6.44 -3.06
N GLU A 187 -24.05 -5.65 -2.66
CA GLU A 187 -24.50 -5.55 -1.27
C GLU A 187 -25.04 -6.88 -0.73
N ASN A 188 -25.72 -7.66 -1.58
CA ASN A 188 -26.21 -8.99 -1.24
C ASN A 188 -25.13 -10.09 -1.26
N GLY A 189 -23.93 -9.78 -1.76
CA GLY A 189 -22.84 -10.75 -1.93
C GLY A 189 -22.98 -11.66 -3.16
N ASP A 190 -23.90 -11.36 -4.08
CA ASP A 190 -24.12 -12.11 -5.32
C ASP A 190 -23.04 -11.82 -6.38
N CYS A 191 -22.35 -10.67 -6.26
CA CYS A 191 -21.24 -10.33 -7.13
C CYS A 191 -20.15 -9.50 -6.43
N THR A 192 -18.93 -9.57 -6.95
CA THR A 192 -17.79 -8.79 -6.46
C THR A 192 -17.23 -7.94 -7.60
N ILE A 193 -17.20 -6.62 -7.41
CA ILE A 193 -16.59 -5.66 -8.35
C ILE A 193 -15.61 -4.82 -7.53
N ALA A 194 -14.38 -5.33 -7.38
CA ALA A 194 -13.36 -4.69 -6.55
C ALA A 194 -12.40 -3.82 -7.36
N THR A 195 -12.23 -4.14 -8.64
CA THR A 195 -11.31 -3.44 -9.55
C THR A 195 -12.05 -2.86 -10.74
N PHE A 196 -11.43 -1.88 -11.38
CA PHE A 196 -11.92 -1.31 -12.62
C PHE A 196 -11.91 -2.34 -13.77
N ASP A 197 -11.04 -3.35 -13.72
CA ASP A 197 -11.09 -4.48 -14.64
C ASP A 197 -12.35 -5.35 -14.46
N ASP A 198 -12.78 -5.59 -13.21
CA ASP A 198 -14.04 -6.29 -12.93
C ASP A 198 -15.23 -5.50 -13.48
N PHE A 199 -15.23 -4.18 -13.28
CA PHE A 199 -16.25 -3.30 -13.86
C PHE A 199 -16.31 -3.43 -15.38
N ARG A 200 -15.15 -3.38 -16.06
CA ARG A 200 -15.04 -3.54 -17.52
C ARG A 200 -15.59 -4.89 -17.98
N LYS A 201 -15.24 -5.98 -17.29
CA LYS A 201 -15.74 -7.33 -17.59
C LYS A 201 -17.25 -7.42 -17.44
N GLN A 202 -17.81 -6.89 -16.35
CA GLN A 202 -19.25 -6.90 -16.11
C GLN A 202 -20.01 -6.05 -17.15
N LEU A 203 -19.50 -4.87 -17.48
CA LEU A 203 -20.10 -3.98 -18.48
C LEU A 203 -20.11 -4.65 -19.86
N ARG A 204 -18.98 -5.20 -20.29
CA ARG A 204 -18.86 -5.93 -21.55
C ARG A 204 -19.76 -7.15 -21.56
N GLY A 205 -19.75 -7.96 -20.49
CA GLY A 205 -20.58 -9.16 -20.39
C GLY A 205 -22.07 -8.89 -20.51
N TYR A 206 -22.56 -7.73 -20.05
CA TYR A 206 -23.98 -7.40 -20.11
C TYR A 206 -24.40 -6.72 -21.42
N PHE A 207 -23.58 -5.80 -21.96
CA PHE A 207 -23.96 -4.98 -23.11
C PHE A 207 -23.38 -5.44 -24.44
N MET A 208 -22.27 -6.19 -24.44
CA MET A 208 -21.62 -6.63 -25.67
C MET A 208 -22.40 -7.79 -26.30
N PRO A 209 -22.78 -7.71 -27.59
CA PRO A 209 -23.40 -8.83 -28.27
C PRO A 209 -22.46 -10.04 -28.35
N VAL A 210 -22.97 -11.24 -28.08
CA VAL A 210 -22.21 -12.50 -27.98
C VAL A 210 -21.40 -12.82 -29.25
N ASP A 211 -21.85 -12.35 -30.42
CA ASP A 211 -21.21 -12.58 -31.73
C ASP A 211 -20.67 -11.29 -32.39
N ALA A 212 -20.42 -10.22 -31.63
CA ALA A 212 -20.08 -8.92 -32.21
C ALA A 212 -18.87 -8.98 -33.16
N GLU A 213 -17.76 -9.58 -32.74
CA GLU A 213 -16.54 -9.70 -33.56
C GLU A 213 -16.83 -10.49 -34.85
N ARG A 214 -17.45 -11.67 -34.72
CA ARG A 214 -17.82 -12.52 -35.86
C ARG A 214 -18.74 -11.80 -36.84
N GLN A 215 -19.71 -11.05 -36.34
CA GLN A 215 -20.63 -10.29 -37.16
C GLN A 215 -19.91 -9.18 -37.93
N THR A 216 -18.98 -8.46 -37.31
CA THR A 216 -18.19 -7.43 -37.99
C THR A 216 -17.30 -8.04 -39.08
N TYR A 217 -16.64 -9.18 -38.82
CA TYR A 217 -15.89 -9.92 -39.86
C TYR A 217 -16.79 -10.30 -41.04
N ARG A 218 -18.01 -10.81 -40.78
CA ARG A 218 -18.97 -11.14 -41.85
C ARG A 218 -19.39 -9.90 -42.63
N MET A 219 -19.57 -8.76 -41.97
CA MET A 219 -19.88 -7.51 -42.65
C MET A 219 -18.74 -7.09 -43.59
N VAL A 220 -17.47 -7.25 -43.20
CA VAL A 220 -16.31 -6.92 -44.06
C VAL A 220 -16.30 -7.80 -45.30
N VAL A 221 -16.41 -9.12 -45.09
CA VAL A 221 -16.38 -10.11 -46.18
C VAL A 221 -17.55 -9.96 -47.15
N ASN A 222 -18.71 -9.54 -46.67
CA ASN A 222 -19.92 -9.35 -47.47
C ASN A 222 -20.10 -7.93 -48.00
N LEU A 223 -19.20 -6.99 -47.67
CA LEU A 223 -19.31 -5.64 -48.18
C LEU A 223 -19.07 -5.64 -49.68
N ARG A 224 -20.02 -5.10 -50.44
CA ARG A 224 -19.95 -4.96 -51.89
C ARG A 224 -20.24 -3.52 -52.26
N GLN A 225 -19.57 -3.03 -53.29
CA GLN A 225 -19.86 -1.74 -53.90
C GLN A 225 -21.21 -1.83 -54.62
N THR A 226 -22.30 -1.39 -53.98
CA THR A 226 -23.64 -1.34 -54.60
C THR A 226 -23.98 0.04 -55.16
N GLY A 227 -23.31 1.08 -54.69
CA GLY A 227 -23.50 2.47 -55.11
C GLY A 227 -22.21 3.09 -55.63
N SER A 228 -21.98 4.36 -55.26
CA SER A 228 -20.77 5.05 -55.68
C SER A 228 -19.50 4.42 -55.08
N LEU A 229 -18.40 4.50 -55.81
CA LEU A 229 -17.10 4.00 -55.34
C LEU A 229 -16.67 4.70 -54.03
N ARG A 230 -16.97 6.00 -53.87
CA ARG A 230 -16.68 6.75 -52.64
C ARG A 230 -17.48 6.29 -51.44
N GLU A 231 -18.75 5.96 -51.61
CA GLU A 231 -19.57 5.40 -50.51
C GLU A 231 -19.03 4.05 -50.07
N TYR A 232 -18.63 3.20 -51.02
CA TYR A 232 -18.00 1.92 -50.72
C TYR A 232 -16.69 2.10 -49.93
N ILE A 233 -15.79 2.97 -50.40
CA ILE A 233 -14.52 3.26 -49.70
C ILE A 233 -14.79 3.72 -48.26
N ARG A 234 -15.71 4.68 -48.06
CA ARG A 234 -16.07 5.17 -46.73
C ARG A 234 -16.67 4.08 -45.85
N ALA A 235 -17.55 3.23 -46.40
CA ALA A 235 -18.14 2.12 -45.67
C ALA A 235 -17.09 1.09 -45.25
N TYR A 236 -16.18 0.74 -46.15
CA TYR A 236 -15.09 -0.20 -45.88
C TYR A 236 -14.13 0.35 -44.81
N GLN A 237 -13.68 1.61 -44.97
CA GLN A 237 -12.83 2.31 -44.00
C GLN A 237 -13.47 2.37 -42.63
N LYS A 238 -14.77 2.67 -42.54
CA LYS A 238 -15.48 2.69 -41.27
C LYS A 238 -15.45 1.30 -40.62
N LEU A 239 -15.74 0.26 -41.39
CA LEU A 239 -15.93 -1.10 -40.88
C LEU A 239 -14.62 -1.75 -40.41
N ILE A 240 -13.51 -1.46 -41.09
CA ILE A 240 -12.20 -2.05 -40.77
C ILE A 240 -11.66 -1.61 -39.41
N LEU A 241 -12.12 -0.46 -38.90
CA LEU A 241 -11.79 0.03 -37.55
C LEU A 241 -12.30 -0.90 -36.44
N ASP A 242 -13.39 -1.63 -36.69
CA ASP A 242 -13.97 -2.58 -35.74
C ASP A 242 -13.31 -3.97 -35.80
N VAL A 243 -12.36 -4.17 -36.71
CA VAL A 243 -11.67 -5.46 -36.91
C VAL A 243 -10.15 -5.28 -36.89
N PRO A 244 -9.56 -4.77 -35.80
CA PRO A 244 -8.14 -4.43 -35.74
C PRO A 244 -7.21 -5.65 -35.91
N LYS A 245 -7.68 -6.86 -35.57
CA LYS A 245 -6.90 -8.10 -35.64
C LYS A 245 -6.84 -8.73 -37.03
N MET A 246 -7.55 -8.20 -38.03
CA MET A 246 -7.50 -8.74 -39.39
C MET A 246 -6.10 -8.51 -39.99
N PRO A 247 -5.46 -9.52 -40.61
CA PRO A 247 -4.18 -9.33 -41.31
C PRO A 247 -4.27 -8.30 -42.42
N GLU A 248 -3.27 -7.44 -42.57
CA GLU A 248 -3.30 -6.33 -43.54
C GLU A 248 -3.52 -6.80 -44.99
N LYS A 249 -2.91 -7.94 -45.35
CA LYS A 249 -3.12 -8.62 -46.63
C LYS A 249 -4.59 -8.99 -46.84
N ASP A 250 -5.27 -9.46 -45.80
CA ASP A 250 -6.68 -9.85 -45.90
C ASP A 250 -7.57 -8.61 -46.04
N LYS A 251 -7.27 -7.52 -45.31
CA LYS A 251 -7.98 -6.25 -45.48
C LYS A 251 -7.91 -5.76 -46.93
N LEU A 252 -6.71 -5.77 -47.51
CA LEU A 252 -6.51 -5.40 -48.91
C LEU A 252 -7.30 -6.32 -49.87
N ASN A 253 -7.18 -7.63 -49.72
CA ASN A 253 -7.85 -8.59 -50.59
C ASN A 253 -9.38 -8.45 -50.54
N TRP A 254 -9.95 -8.34 -49.34
CA TRP A 254 -11.40 -8.18 -49.17
C TRP A 254 -11.91 -6.84 -49.72
N PHE A 255 -11.11 -5.78 -49.59
CA PHE A 255 -11.43 -4.50 -50.22
C PHE A 255 -11.55 -4.63 -51.74
N ILE A 256 -10.57 -5.27 -52.39
CA ILE A 256 -10.55 -5.46 -53.86
C ILE A 256 -11.72 -6.34 -54.32
N ILE A 257 -11.95 -7.48 -53.65
CA ILE A 257 -13.05 -8.42 -53.97
C ILE A 257 -14.42 -7.74 -53.86
N GLY A 258 -14.55 -6.76 -52.97
CA GLY A 258 -15.81 -6.06 -52.77
C GLY A 258 -16.11 -4.96 -53.80
N LEU A 259 -15.16 -4.58 -54.66
CA LEU A 259 -15.36 -3.59 -55.72
C LEU A 259 -16.26 -4.11 -56.84
N GLN A 260 -16.87 -3.19 -57.58
CA GLN A 260 -17.52 -3.52 -58.86
C GLN A 260 -16.47 -3.94 -59.88
N SER A 261 -16.85 -4.82 -60.82
CA SER A 261 -15.91 -5.46 -61.75
C SER A 261 -15.02 -4.47 -62.53
N TRP A 262 -15.57 -3.31 -62.92
CA TRP A 262 -14.80 -2.28 -63.62
C TRP A 262 -13.73 -1.65 -62.72
N ALA A 263 -14.09 -1.29 -61.49
CA ALA A 263 -13.17 -0.67 -60.53
C ALA A 263 -12.14 -1.67 -60.01
N GLN A 264 -12.58 -2.91 -59.82
CA GLN A 264 -11.72 -4.02 -59.43
C GLN A 264 -10.60 -4.22 -60.44
N ALA A 265 -10.91 -4.30 -61.74
CA ALA A 265 -9.92 -4.52 -62.79
C ALA A 265 -8.85 -3.41 -62.83
N ASP A 266 -9.27 -2.14 -62.69
CA ASP A 266 -8.35 -1.01 -62.67
C ASP A 266 -7.47 -0.98 -61.41
N VAL A 267 -8.05 -1.29 -60.24
CA VAL A 267 -7.30 -1.36 -58.98
C VAL A 267 -6.32 -2.53 -58.99
N GLU A 268 -6.72 -3.71 -59.46
CA GLU A 268 -5.84 -4.88 -59.59
C GLU A 268 -4.69 -4.60 -60.57
N ARG A 269 -4.95 -3.90 -61.68
CA ARG A 269 -3.91 -3.48 -62.63
C ARG A 269 -2.86 -2.57 -62.02
N SER A 270 -3.20 -1.81 -60.97
CA SER A 270 -2.26 -0.97 -60.24
C SER A 270 -1.36 -1.75 -59.27
N ASP A 271 -1.62 -3.04 -59.05
CA ASP A 271 -0.89 -3.95 -58.15
C ASP A 271 -0.60 -3.34 -56.76
N PRO A 272 -1.64 -2.90 -56.01
CA PRO A 272 -1.46 -2.26 -54.72
C PRO A 272 -0.86 -3.26 -53.71
N LYS A 273 0.13 -2.82 -52.95
CA LYS A 273 0.75 -3.62 -51.87
C LYS A 273 0.17 -3.33 -50.50
N THR A 274 -0.52 -2.20 -50.36
CA THR A 274 -1.17 -1.80 -49.10
C THR A 274 -2.60 -1.36 -49.35
N LEU A 275 -3.42 -1.39 -48.29
CA LEU A 275 -4.80 -0.94 -48.34
C LEU A 275 -4.91 0.55 -48.70
N GLU A 276 -3.97 1.37 -48.24
CA GLU A 276 -3.90 2.81 -48.56
C GLU A 276 -3.63 3.04 -50.04
N GLN A 277 -2.73 2.27 -50.66
CA GLN A 277 -2.47 2.37 -52.10
C GLN A 277 -3.74 2.03 -52.90
N ALA A 278 -4.46 0.98 -52.49
CA ALA A 278 -5.73 0.61 -53.11
C ALA A 278 -6.79 1.72 -52.97
N TYR A 279 -6.88 2.39 -51.81
CA TYR A 279 -7.77 3.54 -51.63
C TYR A 279 -7.40 4.70 -52.56
N VAL A 280 -6.12 5.06 -52.66
CA VAL A 280 -5.67 6.17 -53.52
C VAL A 280 -6.00 5.88 -54.99
N THR A 281 -5.76 4.66 -55.47
CA THR A 281 -6.12 4.27 -56.83
C THR A 281 -7.64 4.36 -57.03
N ALA A 282 -8.43 3.80 -56.11
CA ALA A 282 -9.89 3.82 -56.20
C ALA A 282 -10.47 5.25 -56.15
N GLU A 283 -9.91 6.16 -55.34
CA GLU A 283 -10.34 7.56 -55.31
C GLU A 283 -10.04 8.29 -56.63
N ARG A 284 -8.84 8.08 -57.21
CA ARG A 284 -8.50 8.63 -58.53
C ARG A 284 -9.45 8.16 -59.61
N LEU A 285 -9.82 6.88 -59.59
CA LEU A 285 -10.81 6.32 -60.51
C LEU A 285 -12.19 6.96 -60.34
N ALA A 286 -12.62 7.19 -59.09
CA ALA A 286 -13.88 7.87 -58.80
C ALA A 286 -13.90 9.31 -59.35
N ASP A 287 -12.78 10.03 -59.30
CA ASP A 287 -12.67 11.38 -59.85
C ASP A 287 -12.69 11.41 -61.38
N THR A 288 -12.03 10.44 -62.02
CA THR A 288 -12.05 10.31 -63.49
C THR A 288 -13.46 10.02 -64.01
N GLN A 289 -14.22 9.14 -63.34
CA GLN A 289 -15.62 8.90 -63.71
C GLN A 289 -16.47 10.17 -63.58
N ARG A 290 -16.27 10.97 -62.54
CA ARG A 290 -17.04 12.21 -62.37
C ARG A 290 -16.77 13.20 -63.51
N LYS A 291 -15.52 13.34 -63.94
CA LYS A 291 -15.13 14.25 -65.03
C LYS A 291 -15.76 13.87 -66.37
N SER A 292 -15.79 12.58 -66.71
CA SER A 292 -16.41 12.11 -67.94
C SER A 292 -17.94 12.34 -67.99
N TYR A 293 -18.63 12.28 -66.85
CA TYR A 293 -20.06 12.65 -66.78
C TYR A 293 -20.31 14.15 -66.88
N THR A 294 -19.37 15.00 -66.43
CA THR A 294 -19.53 16.46 -66.51
C THR A 294 -19.15 17.03 -67.88
N GLU A 295 -18.18 16.42 -68.57
CA GLU A 295 -17.77 16.83 -69.93
C GLU A 295 -18.84 16.48 -70.96
N THR A 296 -19.44 15.28 -70.88
CA THR A 296 -20.53 14.86 -71.78
C THR A 296 -21.81 15.68 -71.61
N PHE A 297 -22.04 16.29 -70.44
CA PHE A 297 -23.21 17.16 -70.19
C PHE A 297 -22.99 18.61 -70.65
N ASN A 298 -21.74 19.06 -70.77
CA ASN A 298 -21.40 20.41 -71.25
C ASN A 298 -21.17 20.48 -72.77
N GLU A 299 -20.91 19.36 -73.44
CA GLU A 299 -20.78 19.29 -74.91
C GLU A 299 -22.13 19.09 -75.64
N GLY A 300 -23.23 18.98 -74.89
CA GLY A 300 -24.59 18.76 -75.42
C GLY A 300 -25.53 19.97 -75.40
N VAL A 301 -25.01 21.19 -75.20
CA VAL A 301 -25.79 22.44 -75.18
C VAL A 301 -25.35 23.38 -76.30
#